data_AF-A0A2E2WDJ2-F1
#
_entry.id   AF-A0A2E2WDJ2-F1
#
_cell.length_a   1.000
_cell.length_b   1.000
_cell.length_c   1.000
_cell.angle_alpha   90.00
_cell.angle_beta   90.00
_cell.angle_gamma   90.00
#
_symmetry.space_group_name_H-M   'P 1'
#
loop_
_entity.id
_entity.type
_entity.pdbx_description
1 polymer ?
#
loop_
_entity_poly.entity_id
_entity_poly.type
_entity_poly.pdbx_seq_one_letter_code
_entity_poly.pdbx_strand_id
1 'polypeptide(L)'
;MAGKVSFHPHEHAWLHQMQQLGFTDLFRKDESGAGHYSWWDYRTCGFERGEGMRIDYILANSAAQQACKSCWIDMEPRAALKPSDHAPVICELEWTCS
;
A
#
# COMPACT_ATOMS: atom_id res chain seq x y z
N MET A 1 -4.88 -2.91 18.94
CA MET A 1 -4.94 -1.61 18.23
C MET A 1 -6.36 -1.15 17.90
N ALA A 2 -7.36 -2.05 17.86
CA ALA A 2 -8.73 -1.72 17.43
C ALA A 2 -9.29 -0.45 18.12
N GLY A 3 -9.90 0.43 17.32
CA GLY A 3 -10.51 1.68 17.78
C GLY A 3 -9.55 2.87 17.87
N LYS A 4 -8.26 2.69 17.56
CA LYS A 4 -7.30 3.79 17.36
C LYS A 4 -7.29 4.24 15.89
N VAL A 5 -6.80 5.45 15.63
CA VAL A 5 -6.56 5.98 14.28
C VAL A 5 -5.76 4.95 13.46
N SER A 6 -6.16 4.71 12.20
CA SER A 6 -5.66 3.68 11.28
C SER A 6 -6.03 2.22 11.61
N PHE A 7 -6.72 1.98 12.73
CA PHE A 7 -7.23 0.67 13.16
C PHE A 7 -8.70 0.74 13.60
N HIS A 8 -9.42 1.79 13.18
CA HIS A 8 -10.82 1.93 13.49
C HIS A 8 -11.64 1.01 12.57
N PRO A 9 -12.63 0.25 13.09
CA PRO A 9 -13.41 -0.67 12.27
C PRO A 9 -14.07 0.00 11.06
N HIS A 10 -14.48 1.27 11.19
CA HIS A 10 -15.08 2.02 10.08
C HIS A 10 -14.08 2.34 8.95
N GLU A 11 -12.81 2.62 9.28
CA GLU A 11 -11.77 2.87 8.25
C GLU A 11 -11.58 1.61 7.40
N HIS A 12 -11.51 0.45 8.06
CA HIS A 12 -11.37 -0.85 7.38
C HIS A 12 -12.63 -1.21 6.58
N ALA A 13 -13.82 -0.90 7.12
CA ALA A 13 -15.08 -1.11 6.42
C ALA A 13 -15.17 -0.26 5.14
N TRP A 14 -14.73 1.00 5.15
CA TRP A 14 -14.72 1.85 3.96
C TRP A 14 -13.75 1.33 2.88
N LEU A 15 -12.56 0.89 3.28
CA LEU A 15 -11.62 0.28 2.32
C LEU A 15 -12.21 -1.00 1.69
N HIS A 16 -12.87 -1.83 2.49
CA HIS A 16 -13.55 -3.02 2.00
C HIS A 16 -14.73 -2.67 1.06
N GLN A 17 -15.47 -1.60 1.34
CA GLN A 17 -16.53 -1.12 0.45
C GLN A 17 -15.98 -0.68 -0.92
N MET A 18 -14.82 0.00 -0.96
CA MET A 18 -14.17 0.34 -2.23
C MET A 18 -13.85 -0.92 -3.04
N GLN A 19 -13.40 -1.99 -2.38
CA GLN A 19 -13.14 -3.27 -3.04
C GLN A 19 -14.43 -3.93 -3.56
N GLN A 20 -15.52 -3.86 -2.81
CA GLN A 20 -16.85 -4.34 -3.24
C GLN A 20 -17.40 -3.57 -4.44
N LEU A 21 -17.01 -2.30 -4.63
CA LEU A 21 -17.36 -1.52 -5.82
C LEU A 21 -16.56 -1.92 -7.07
N GLY A 22 -15.67 -2.90 -6.97
CA GLY A 22 -14.88 -3.43 -8.10
C GLY A 22 -13.48 -2.84 -8.21
N PHE A 23 -13.01 -2.09 -7.21
CA PHE A 23 -11.61 -1.67 -7.16
C PHE A 23 -10.71 -2.77 -6.59
N THR A 24 -9.63 -3.08 -7.28
CA THR A 24 -8.62 -4.04 -6.85
C THR A 24 -7.42 -3.30 -6.25
N ASP A 25 -6.96 -3.75 -5.10
CA ASP A 25 -5.66 -3.32 -4.56
C ASP A 25 -4.55 -3.99 -5.38
N LEU A 26 -3.85 -3.20 -6.20
CA LEU A 26 -2.85 -3.72 -7.14
C LEU A 26 -1.66 -4.37 -6.44
N PHE A 27 -1.27 -3.88 -5.26
CA PHE A 27 -0.19 -4.49 -4.51
C PHE A 27 -0.60 -5.88 -4.00
N ARG A 28 -1.83 -6.00 -3.49
CA ARG A 28 -2.35 -7.28 -2.96
C ARG A 28 -2.78 -8.29 -4.02
N LYS A 29 -2.78 -7.90 -5.30
CA LYS A 29 -2.96 -8.83 -6.42
C LYS A 29 -1.80 -9.84 -6.49
N ASP A 30 -0.58 -9.36 -6.30
CA ASP A 30 0.64 -10.15 -6.50
C ASP A 30 1.38 -10.46 -5.18
N GLU A 31 1.11 -9.72 -4.10
CA GLU A 31 1.77 -9.89 -2.81
C GLU A 31 0.81 -10.25 -1.66
N SER A 32 1.12 -11.33 -0.94
CA SER A 32 0.27 -11.92 0.08
C SER A 32 0.98 -11.98 1.44
N GLY A 33 0.20 -11.92 2.52
CA GLY A 33 0.76 -11.99 3.87
C GLY A 33 1.18 -10.66 4.48
N ALA A 34 1.82 -10.73 5.64
CA ALA A 34 2.21 -9.60 6.47
C ALA A 34 3.65 -9.14 6.18
N GLY A 35 4.10 -8.05 6.81
CA GLY A 35 5.48 -7.57 6.68
C GLY A 35 5.71 -6.55 5.55
N HIS A 36 4.69 -6.30 4.73
CA HIS A 36 4.73 -5.26 3.69
C HIS A 36 4.08 -3.99 4.22
N TYR A 37 4.89 -2.97 4.48
CA TYR A 37 4.45 -1.70 5.05
C TYR A 37 4.89 -0.57 4.13
N SER A 38 4.13 0.52 4.14
CA SER A 38 4.42 1.75 3.38
C SER A 38 4.71 2.92 4.30
N TRP A 39 4.55 2.77 5.61
CA TRP A 39 4.75 3.81 6.62
C TRP A 39 5.36 3.25 7.91
N TRP A 40 6.23 4.04 8.56
CA TRP A 40 6.81 3.73 9.86
C TRP A 40 6.98 4.99 10.71
N ASP A 41 6.59 4.91 11.99
CA ASP A 41 6.77 6.02 12.92
C ASP A 41 8.25 6.27 13.23
N TYR A 42 8.65 7.54 13.14
CA TYR A 42 10.01 7.96 13.48
C TYR A 42 10.34 7.82 14.96
N ARG A 43 9.38 8.08 15.86
CA ARG A 43 9.64 8.18 17.30
C ARG A 43 9.91 6.80 17.90
N THR A 44 9.32 5.76 17.34
CA THR A 44 9.51 4.38 17.80
C THR A 44 10.65 3.64 17.09
N CYS A 45 11.37 4.29 16.17
CA CYS A 45 12.30 3.63 15.24
C CYS A 45 11.63 2.44 14.54
N GLY A 46 10.40 2.66 14.02
CA GLY A 46 9.57 1.58 13.49
C GLY A 46 10.19 0.87 12.29
N PHE A 47 10.93 1.60 11.45
CA PHE A 47 11.55 1.06 10.25
C PHE A 47 12.63 0.04 10.58
N GLU A 48 13.53 0.38 11.51
CA GLU A 48 14.61 -0.49 11.97
C GLU A 48 14.07 -1.73 12.71
N ARG A 49 12.89 -1.61 13.32
CA ARG A 49 12.21 -2.70 14.05
C ARG A 49 11.31 -3.57 13.17
N GLY A 50 11.10 -3.19 11.91
CA GLY A 50 10.12 -3.87 11.04
C GLY A 50 8.67 -3.71 11.52
N GLU A 51 8.37 -2.63 12.24
CA GLU A 51 7.05 -2.33 12.80
C GLU A 51 6.43 -1.16 12.04
N GLY A 52 5.66 -1.48 11.00
CA GLY A 52 5.04 -0.48 10.13
C GLY A 52 3.54 -0.68 9.94
N MET A 53 2.98 0.19 9.10
CA MET A 53 1.63 0.06 8.59
C MET A 53 1.64 0.14 7.07
N ARG A 54 0.68 -0.53 6.42
CA ARG A 54 0.42 -0.33 4.99
C ARG A 54 -0.80 0.56 4.85
N ILE A 55 -0.56 1.84 4.59
CA ILE A 55 -1.61 2.86 4.53
C ILE A 55 -1.65 3.60 3.20
N ASP A 56 -0.72 3.30 2.30
CA ASP A 56 -0.67 3.83 0.94
C ASP A 56 -1.10 2.73 -0.04
N TYR A 57 -2.08 3.03 -0.89
CA TYR A 57 -2.76 2.05 -1.73
C TYR A 57 -2.87 2.55 -3.17
N ILE A 58 -2.76 1.62 -4.13
CA ILE A 58 -3.18 1.85 -5.51
C ILE A 58 -4.39 0.96 -5.75
N LEU A 59 -5.58 1.57 -5.71
CA LEU A 59 -6.85 0.91 -5.98
C LEU A 59 -7.25 1.15 -7.44
N ALA A 60 -7.38 0.09 -8.20
CA ALA A 60 -7.58 0.14 -9.65
C ALA A 60 -8.90 -0.51 -10.07
N ASN A 61 -9.58 0.08 -11.06
CA ASN A 61 -10.69 -0.58 -11.73
C ASN A 61 -10.19 -1.76 -12.59
N SER A 62 -11.10 -2.52 -13.20
CA SER A 62 -10.76 -3.69 -14.01
C SER A 62 -9.81 -3.39 -15.17
N ALA A 63 -9.96 -2.24 -15.84
CA ALA A 63 -9.11 -1.89 -16.98
C ALA A 63 -7.65 -1.65 -16.55
N ALA A 64 -7.44 -0.84 -15.51
CA ALA A 64 -6.10 -0.60 -14.98
C ALA A 64 -5.50 -1.87 -14.32
N GLN A 65 -6.34 -2.70 -13.70
CA GLN A 65 -5.91 -3.99 -13.13
C GLN A 65 -5.41 -4.99 -14.19
N GLN A 66 -5.99 -4.96 -15.40
CA GLN A 66 -5.52 -5.74 -16.56
C GLN A 66 -4.24 -5.18 -17.16
N ALA A 67 -4.10 -3.85 -17.20
CA ALA A 67 -2.89 -3.17 -17.67
C ALA A 67 -1.70 -3.27 -16.70
N CYS A 68 -1.94 -3.57 -15.41
CA CYS A 68 -0.91 -3.63 -14.38
C CYS A 68 0.05 -4.81 -14.58
N LYS A 69 1.33 -4.47 -14.83
CA LYS A 69 2.44 -5.41 -14.97
C LYS A 69 3.09 -5.77 -13.65
N SER A 70 3.24 -4.79 -12.78
CA SER A 70 3.87 -4.95 -11.47
C SER A 70 3.38 -3.87 -10.51
N CYS A 71 3.36 -4.18 -9.22
CA CYS A 71 3.11 -3.20 -8.16
C CYS A 71 3.95 -3.57 -6.94
N TRP A 72 4.71 -2.61 -6.40
CA TRP A 72 5.64 -2.85 -5.30
C TRP A 72 5.74 -1.65 -4.37
N ILE A 73 6.30 -1.88 -3.18
CA ILE A 73 6.67 -0.83 -2.23
C ILE A 73 8.17 -0.60 -2.41
N ASP A 74 8.56 0.61 -2.79
CA ASP A 74 9.95 0.96 -3.01
C ASP A 74 10.63 1.36 -1.71
N MET A 75 11.49 0.46 -1.22
CA MET A 75 12.18 0.63 0.05
C MET A 75 13.45 1.48 -0.07
N GLU A 76 13.96 1.70 -1.27
CA GLU A 76 15.22 2.44 -1.48
C GLU A 76 15.12 3.89 -0.99
N PRO A 77 14.09 4.68 -1.37
CA PRO A 77 13.91 6.04 -0.86
C PRO A 77 13.70 6.08 0.66
N ARG A 78 13.08 5.04 1.23
CA ARG A 78 12.84 4.96 2.67
C ARG A 78 14.13 4.66 3.45
N ALA A 79 15.09 3.95 2.84
CA ALA A 79 16.39 3.64 3.43
C ALA A 79 17.42 4.78 3.28
N ALA A 80 17.09 5.85 2.55
CA ALA A 80 17.98 6.98 2.30
C ALA A 80 18.21 7.86 3.54
N LEU A 81 19.19 8.77 3.45
CA LEU A 81 19.47 9.75 4.50
C LEU A 81 18.36 10.79 4.58
N LYS A 82 17.76 10.97 5.78
CA LYS A 82 16.60 11.85 6.03
C LYS A 82 15.42 11.55 5.09
N PRO A 83 14.85 10.33 5.17
CA PRO A 83 13.78 9.92 4.27
C PRO A 83 12.44 10.59 4.64
N SER A 84 11.38 10.23 3.90
CA SER A 84 9.99 10.37 4.37
C SER A 84 9.66 9.24 5.36
N ASP A 85 8.66 9.42 6.22
CA ASP A 85 8.13 8.32 7.05
C ASP A 85 7.39 7.29 6.20
N HIS A 86 7.06 7.64 4.96
CA HIS A 86 6.49 6.76 3.95
C HIS A 86 7.52 6.20 2.96
N ALA A 87 7.27 4.99 2.47
CA ALA A 87 7.86 4.41 1.27
C ALA A 87 6.88 4.58 0.09
N PRO A 88 7.34 4.95 -1.11
CA PRO A 88 6.48 5.00 -2.29
C PRO A 88 5.86 3.64 -2.61
N VAL A 89 4.57 3.64 -2.96
CA VAL A 89 3.90 2.50 -3.59
C VAL A 89 3.81 2.80 -5.08
N ILE A 90 4.37 1.91 -5.89
CA ILE A 90 4.54 2.13 -7.33
C ILE A 90 3.79 1.01 -8.07
N CYS A 91 3.15 1.35 -9.18
CA CYS A 91 2.69 0.37 -10.15
C CYS A 91 3.15 0.74 -11.55
N GLU A 92 3.43 -0.29 -12.35
CA GLU A 92 3.71 -0.16 -13.77
C GLU A 92 2.48 -0.62 -14.57
N LEU A 93 1.97 0.25 -15.43
CA LEU A 93 0.83 -0.04 -16.31
C LEU A 93 1.30 -0.04 -17.77
N GLU A 94 0.98 -1.11 -18.50
CA GLU A 94 1.19 -1.18 -19.94
C GLU A 94 -0.16 -1.10 -20.66
N TRP A 95 -0.32 -0.07 -21.50
CA TRP A 95 -1.51 0.12 -22.32
C TRP A 95 -1.20 -0.21 -23.77
N THR A 96 -2.00 -1.08 -24.38
CA THR A 96 -1.98 -1.25 -25.83
C THR A 96 -2.95 -0.25 -26.45
N CYS A 97 -2.44 0.73 -27.19
CA CYS A 97 -3.28 1.53 -28.07
C CYS A 97 -3.76 0.66 -29.24
N SER A 98 -5.08 0.51 -29.36
CA SER A 98 -5.74 -0.09 -30.53
C SER A 98 -5.75 0.87 -31.71
#